data_AF-A0AAE7NXU6-F1
#
_entry.id   AF-A0AAE7NXU6-F1
#
_cell.length_a   1.000
_cell.length_b   1.000
_cell.length_c   1.000
_cell.angle_alpha   90.00
_cell.angle_beta   90.00
_cell.angle_gamma   90.00
#
_symmetry.space_group_name_H-M   'P 1'
#
loop_
_entity.id
_entity.type
_entity.pdbx_description
1 polymer ?
#
loop_
_entity_poly.entity_id
_entity_poly.type
_entity_poly.pdbx_seq_one_letter_code
_entity_poly.pdbx_strand_id
1 'polypeptide(L)'
;MTDGTHENLDRLLQSGSIKLGRAQRDRLDWLVGQYGAPTLDGAGEARRSGVIILKEPPSGAAAELFYRSLTPGCAVVIPTSENPGFDFLKSKLTEFGTVGPCGAEGPHELWWGGIGWSKFLTAADASTDRPRIVSCYPRGGDATAAFALRHSLERFDLACHIEPIETEFGDRVLCFEKAEFMVRMWNKYREPLLFVEAGAVLREAPLLPSFLGCDVALHKWNRWEVSARTLYLGRTDRAEMLLRSWQQLAASYPAIWEGYLLDQAWSLTSSQVPLDTVWLPRSYHALKGDLGAMRATILHGEQTTTLDLGPDPGFAGIARAARRAGRTGPRDAFMVMTSKAETGTGIAVILRDVAASDAGAVAATVEAVTCAYAADCGGYGRLELSLCAWQDDVGAAREAAALARYRILEIAPGQRIANDFFASHAANEAVMTARHLFP
;
A
#
# COMPACT_ATOMS: atom_id res chain seq x y z
N MET A 1 5.23 -4.39 -26.31
CA MET A 1 6.56 -3.75 -26.15
C MET A 1 7.54 -4.47 -27.05
N THR A 2 8.54 -3.79 -27.62
CA THR A 2 9.56 -4.39 -28.49
C THR A 2 10.64 -5.07 -27.65
N ASP A 3 11.17 -6.22 -28.09
CA ASP A 3 12.20 -7.00 -27.37
C ASP A 3 13.40 -6.15 -26.91
N GLY A 4 13.84 -5.19 -27.73
CA GLY A 4 14.94 -4.29 -27.40
C GLY A 4 14.68 -3.33 -26.22
N THR A 5 13.43 -3.07 -25.85
CA THR A 5 13.08 -2.23 -24.68
C THR A 5 13.19 -3.02 -23.37
N HIS A 6 12.82 -4.30 -23.38
CA HIS A 6 12.97 -5.18 -22.22
C HIS A 6 14.44 -5.46 -21.91
N GLU A 7 15.25 -5.77 -22.94
CA GLU A 7 16.69 -5.96 -22.78
C GLU A 7 17.42 -4.71 -22.26
N ASN A 8 16.88 -3.52 -22.55
CA ASN A 8 17.41 -2.26 -22.02
C ASN A 8 17.04 -2.09 -20.54
N LEU A 9 15.81 -2.41 -20.15
CA LEU A 9 15.37 -2.33 -18.76
C LEU A 9 16.14 -3.31 -17.86
N ASP A 10 16.31 -4.58 -18.27
CA ASP A 10 17.06 -5.56 -17.48
C ASP A 10 18.51 -5.14 -17.26
N ARG A 11 19.17 -4.63 -18.32
CA ARG A 11 20.53 -4.07 -18.20
C ARG A 11 20.58 -2.88 -17.26
N LEU A 12 19.58 -2.01 -17.30
CA LEU A 12 19.50 -0.84 -16.44
C LEU A 12 19.34 -1.25 -14.97
N LEU A 13 18.44 -2.19 -14.66
CA LEU A 13 18.25 -2.73 -13.31
C LEU A 13 19.52 -3.42 -12.80
N GLN A 14 20.18 -4.23 -13.64
CA GLN A 14 21.46 -4.86 -13.30
C GLN A 14 22.56 -3.82 -13.01
N SER A 15 22.68 -2.79 -13.85
CA SER A 15 23.67 -1.72 -13.65
C SER A 15 23.43 -0.90 -12.38
N GLY A 16 22.17 -0.74 -11.97
CA GLY A 16 21.79 -0.07 -10.74
C GLY A 16 21.88 -0.95 -9.49
N SER A 17 22.18 -2.25 -9.63
CA SER A 17 22.03 -3.27 -8.58
C SER A 17 20.63 -3.26 -7.95
N ILE A 18 19.59 -3.12 -8.78
CA ILE A 18 18.20 -3.02 -8.32
C ILE A 18 17.55 -4.40 -8.33
N LYS A 19 17.15 -4.89 -7.16
CA LYS A 19 16.48 -6.17 -6.99
C LYS A 19 14.97 -6.00 -6.89
N LEU A 20 14.26 -6.37 -7.95
CA LEU A 20 12.78 -6.36 -8.02
C LEU A 20 12.22 -7.77 -8.15
N GLY A 21 11.21 -8.06 -7.33
CA GLY A 21 10.40 -9.26 -7.47
C GLY A 21 9.42 -9.16 -8.63
N ARG A 22 8.74 -10.26 -8.94
CA ARG A 22 7.88 -10.37 -10.14
C ARG A 22 6.81 -9.28 -10.23
N ALA A 23 6.02 -9.08 -9.17
CA ALA A 23 4.94 -8.09 -9.17
C ALA A 23 5.45 -6.66 -9.37
N GLN A 24 6.64 -6.36 -8.83
CA GLN A 24 7.29 -5.05 -8.97
C GLN A 24 7.78 -4.84 -10.40
N ARG A 25 8.36 -5.88 -11.01
CA ARG A 25 8.76 -5.88 -12.43
C ARG A 25 7.54 -5.69 -13.34
N ASP A 26 6.46 -6.44 -13.12
CA ASP A 26 5.23 -6.31 -13.90
C ASP A 26 4.69 -4.86 -13.87
N ARG A 27 4.73 -4.20 -12.70
CA ARG A 27 4.33 -2.79 -12.56
C ARG A 27 5.32 -1.85 -13.27
N LEU A 28 6.62 -2.08 -13.17
CA LEU A 28 7.63 -1.27 -13.86
C LEU A 28 7.52 -1.39 -15.38
N ASP A 29 7.31 -2.60 -15.89
CA ASP A 29 7.06 -2.88 -17.31
C ASP A 29 5.82 -2.14 -17.81
N TRP A 30 4.73 -2.18 -17.03
CA TRP A 30 3.53 -1.41 -17.33
C TRP A 30 3.84 0.10 -17.40
N LEU A 31 4.59 0.66 -16.44
CA LEU A 31 4.98 2.07 -16.44
C LEU A 31 5.83 2.43 -17.66
N VAL A 32 6.80 1.58 -18.03
CA VAL A 32 7.62 1.77 -19.23
C VAL A 32 6.77 1.74 -20.50
N GLY A 33 5.78 0.84 -20.56
CA GLY A 33 4.80 0.82 -21.64
C GLY A 33 3.95 2.09 -21.75
N GLN A 34 3.64 2.73 -20.61
CA GLN A 34 2.81 3.94 -20.57
C GLN A 34 3.58 5.24 -20.79
N TYR A 35 4.79 5.35 -20.24
CA TYR A 35 5.57 6.59 -20.23
C TYR A 35 6.73 6.58 -21.22
N GLY A 36 7.25 5.42 -21.58
CA GLY A 36 8.42 5.25 -22.44
C GLY A 36 9.63 4.72 -21.68
N ALA A 37 10.78 4.70 -22.35
CA ALA A 37 12.00 4.07 -21.85
C ALA A 37 12.44 4.60 -20.47
N PRO A 38 12.96 3.72 -19.59
CA PRO A 38 13.46 4.10 -18.29
C PRO A 38 14.85 4.73 -18.34
N THR A 39 15.15 5.60 -17.38
CA THR A 39 16.47 6.20 -17.14
C THR A 39 16.81 6.11 -15.66
N LEU A 40 18.10 6.00 -15.32
CA LEU A 40 18.60 5.93 -13.94
C LEU A 40 19.14 7.28 -13.47
N ASP A 41 18.76 7.71 -12.26
CA ASP A 41 19.20 8.90 -11.51
C ASP A 41 19.04 10.27 -12.19
N GLY A 42 18.51 10.29 -13.42
CA GLY A 42 17.96 11.48 -14.09
C GLY A 42 18.93 12.66 -14.23
N ALA A 43 20.24 12.51 -14.08
CA ALA A 43 21.17 13.63 -14.16
C ALA A 43 21.34 14.12 -15.61
N GLY A 44 20.79 15.30 -15.94
CA GLY A 44 21.34 16.13 -17.01
C GLY A 44 20.42 16.75 -18.07
N GLU A 45 19.16 16.32 -18.24
CA GLU A 45 18.36 16.83 -19.37
C GLU A 45 17.26 17.83 -19.00
N ALA A 46 17.18 18.91 -19.79
CA ALA A 46 16.27 20.03 -19.63
C ALA A 46 14.79 19.70 -19.95
N ARG A 47 14.52 18.51 -20.52
CA ARG A 47 13.16 17.98 -20.72
C ARG A 47 13.15 16.49 -20.48
N ARG A 48 12.66 16.09 -19.30
CA ARG A 48 12.50 14.67 -18.96
C ARG A 48 11.14 14.18 -19.48
N SER A 49 11.16 13.00 -20.07
CA SER A 49 9.98 12.20 -20.44
C SER A 49 10.30 10.73 -20.25
N GLY A 50 9.32 9.91 -19.93
CA GLY A 50 9.55 8.49 -19.66
C GLY A 50 9.60 8.16 -18.17
N VAL A 51 10.15 6.98 -17.88
CA VAL A 51 10.30 6.49 -16.51
C VAL A 51 11.66 6.94 -15.97
N ILE A 52 11.67 7.50 -14.77
CA ILE A 52 12.87 7.99 -14.08
C ILE A 52 13.02 7.18 -12.79
N ILE A 53 14.04 6.34 -12.73
CA ILE A 53 14.35 5.50 -11.57
C ILE A 53 15.34 6.26 -10.69
N LEU A 54 14.96 6.53 -9.45
CA LEU A 54 15.81 7.19 -8.45
C LEU A 54 16.31 6.17 -7.44
N LYS A 55 17.63 5.95 -7.40
CA LYS A 55 18.25 5.04 -6.43
C LYS A 55 18.55 5.70 -5.11
N GLU A 56 18.98 6.97 -5.16
CA GLU A 56 19.38 7.72 -3.97
C GLU A 56 18.40 8.86 -3.67
N PRO A 57 18.13 9.13 -2.38
CA PRO A 57 17.24 10.22 -2.00
C PRO A 57 17.89 11.57 -2.34
N PRO A 58 17.21 12.44 -3.13
CA PRO A 58 17.71 13.77 -3.40
C PRO A 58 17.67 14.64 -2.15
N SER A 59 18.62 15.58 -2.02
CA SER A 59 18.52 16.65 -1.01
C SER A 59 17.24 17.46 -1.22
N GLY A 60 16.75 18.17 -0.19
CA GLY A 60 15.52 18.97 -0.32
C GLY A 60 15.54 19.97 -1.48
N ALA A 61 16.68 20.63 -1.72
CA ALA A 61 16.85 21.55 -2.85
C ALA A 61 16.87 20.81 -4.20
N ALA A 62 17.56 19.67 -4.29
CA ALA A 62 17.60 18.86 -5.49
C ALA A 62 16.22 18.26 -5.81
N ALA A 63 15.47 17.84 -4.79
CA ALA A 63 14.10 17.33 -4.92
C ALA A 63 13.14 18.39 -5.45
N GLU A 64 13.26 19.64 -5.01
CA GLU A 64 12.45 20.75 -5.50
C GLU A 64 12.76 21.08 -6.97
N LEU A 65 14.04 21.13 -7.34
CA LEU A 65 14.46 21.31 -8.74
C LEU A 65 13.99 20.15 -9.62
N PHE A 66 14.14 18.92 -9.13
CA PHE A 66 13.66 17.71 -9.78
C PHE A 66 12.16 17.78 -10.03
N TYR A 67 11.36 18.05 -8.99
CA TYR A 67 9.91 18.19 -9.08
C TYR A 67 9.49 19.22 -10.13
N ARG A 68 10.13 20.39 -10.15
CA ARG A 68 9.84 21.45 -11.13
C ARG A 68 10.21 21.09 -12.57
N SER A 69 11.10 20.12 -12.76
CA SER A 69 11.50 19.62 -14.09
C SER A 69 10.58 18.54 -14.63
N LEU A 70 9.69 17.97 -13.80
CA LEU A 70 8.78 16.91 -14.22
C LEU A 70 7.73 17.48 -15.18
N THR A 71 7.30 16.62 -16.10
CA THR A 71 6.16 16.86 -16.99
C THR A 71 5.10 15.78 -16.76
N PRO A 72 3.84 15.97 -17.19
CA PRO A 72 2.83 14.90 -17.18
C PRO A 72 3.24 13.63 -17.96
N GLY A 73 4.26 13.72 -18.82
CA GLY A 73 4.86 12.58 -19.51
C GLY A 73 5.94 11.83 -18.71
N CYS A 74 6.09 12.13 -17.41
CA CYS A 74 7.06 11.47 -16.54
C CYS A 74 6.39 10.57 -15.51
N ALA A 75 7.03 9.43 -15.21
CA ALA A 75 6.82 8.67 -13.99
C ALA A 75 8.13 8.54 -13.22
N VAL A 76 8.09 8.82 -11.93
CA VAL A 76 9.20 8.63 -11.00
C VAL A 76 9.02 7.28 -10.34
N VAL A 77 10.09 6.48 -10.29
CA VAL A 77 10.12 5.16 -9.66
C VAL A 77 11.22 5.15 -8.61
N ILE A 78 10.92 4.65 -7.42
CA ILE A 78 11.84 4.53 -6.29
C ILE A 78 11.81 3.05 -5.85
N PRO A 79 12.86 2.27 -6.14
CA PRO A 79 12.88 0.83 -5.87
C PRO A 79 13.21 0.46 -4.42
N THR A 80 13.67 1.43 -3.61
CA THR A 80 13.98 1.30 -2.18
C THR A 80 13.20 2.32 -1.38
N SER A 81 11.89 2.38 -1.62
CA SER A 81 11.06 3.49 -1.16
C SER A 81 10.83 3.51 0.34
N GLU A 82 11.17 2.45 1.06
CA GLU A 82 11.05 2.41 2.52
C GLU A 82 11.99 3.38 3.25
N ASN A 83 13.03 3.89 2.56
CA ASN A 83 13.92 4.89 3.12
C ASN A 83 13.22 6.26 3.25
N PRO A 84 13.20 6.87 4.46
CA PRO A 84 12.50 8.13 4.71
C PRO A 84 13.13 9.34 3.99
N GLY A 85 14.37 9.24 3.51
CA GLY A 85 15.01 10.30 2.72
C GLY A 85 14.24 10.68 1.45
N PHE A 86 13.41 9.78 0.92
CA PHE A 86 12.57 10.05 -0.24
C PHE A 86 11.26 10.78 0.08
N ASP A 87 10.87 10.87 1.36
CA ASP A 87 9.52 11.32 1.74
C ASP A 87 9.25 12.77 1.34
N PHE A 88 10.27 13.64 1.34
CA PHE A 88 10.13 15.00 0.86
C PHE A 88 9.71 15.04 -0.62
N LEU A 89 10.37 14.26 -1.50
CA LEU A 89 10.01 14.17 -2.91
C LEU A 89 8.62 13.54 -3.09
N LYS A 90 8.34 12.41 -2.43
CA LYS A 90 7.04 11.73 -2.53
C LYS A 90 5.89 12.67 -2.12
N SER A 91 6.09 13.50 -1.11
CA SER A 91 5.07 14.46 -0.64
C SER A 91 4.67 15.52 -1.67
N LYS A 92 5.52 15.77 -2.68
CA LYS A 92 5.26 16.71 -3.78
C LYS A 92 4.48 16.08 -4.93
N LEU A 93 4.52 14.76 -5.03
CA LEU A 93 3.88 14.00 -6.09
C LEU A 93 2.46 13.63 -5.63
N THR A 94 1.48 13.99 -6.45
CA THR A 94 0.06 13.96 -6.06
C THR A 94 -0.63 12.66 -6.44
N GLU A 95 0.01 11.87 -7.30
CA GLU A 95 -0.55 10.66 -7.87
C GLU A 95 0.53 9.58 -7.79
N PHE A 96 0.23 8.47 -7.12
CA PHE A 96 1.25 7.47 -6.82
C PHE A 96 0.66 6.09 -6.55
N GLY A 97 1.51 5.08 -6.64
CA GLY A 97 1.22 3.73 -6.24
C GLY A 97 2.43 3.06 -5.59
N THR A 98 2.19 1.92 -5.00
CA THR A 98 3.19 1.13 -4.30
C THR A 98 2.99 -0.34 -4.57
N VAL A 99 4.08 -1.10 -4.72
CA VAL A 99 4.06 -2.55 -4.69
C VAL A 99 4.91 -3.00 -3.49
N GLY A 100 4.29 -3.72 -2.56
CA GLY A 100 4.97 -4.24 -1.36
C GLY A 100 6.16 -5.17 -1.69
N PRO A 101 6.98 -5.51 -0.68
CA PRO A 101 8.11 -6.41 -0.86
C PRO A 101 7.65 -7.84 -1.21
N CYS A 102 8.49 -8.53 -1.98
CA CYS A 102 8.33 -9.90 -2.47
C CYS A 102 9.23 -10.90 -1.72
N GLY A 103 9.43 -10.71 -0.41
CA GLY A 103 10.40 -11.51 0.36
C GLY A 103 11.83 -11.35 -0.19
N ALA A 104 12.63 -12.42 -0.14
CA ALA A 104 14.03 -12.37 -0.56
C ALA A 104 14.23 -12.03 -2.06
N GLU A 105 13.27 -12.34 -2.94
CA GLU A 105 13.39 -12.09 -4.39
C GLU A 105 13.23 -10.62 -4.77
N GLY A 106 12.57 -9.82 -3.93
CA GLY A 106 12.37 -8.38 -4.12
C GLY A 106 12.12 -7.72 -2.76
N PRO A 107 13.14 -7.54 -1.94
CA PRO A 107 12.96 -7.30 -0.50
C PRO A 107 12.59 -5.85 -0.17
N HIS A 108 12.53 -4.98 -1.17
CA HIS A 108 12.22 -3.56 -1.02
C HIS A 108 10.78 -3.24 -1.39
N GLU A 109 10.29 -2.07 -0.99
CA GLU A 109 9.04 -1.53 -1.52
C GLU A 109 9.33 -0.74 -2.80
N LEU A 110 8.56 -1.02 -3.86
CA LEU A 110 8.57 -0.21 -5.07
C LEU A 110 7.52 0.89 -4.93
N TRP A 111 7.94 2.14 -5.03
CA TRP A 111 7.03 3.29 -5.11
C TRP A 111 7.13 3.93 -6.49
N TRP A 112 6.01 4.42 -7.00
CA TRP A 112 5.98 5.20 -8.24
C TRP A 112 5.01 6.36 -8.15
N GLY A 113 5.27 7.44 -8.88
CA GLY A 113 4.35 8.58 -8.93
C GLY A 113 4.68 9.64 -9.98
N GLY A 114 3.79 10.63 -10.11
CA GLY A 114 3.86 11.65 -11.15
C GLY A 114 3.11 12.95 -10.79
N ILE A 115 2.96 13.82 -11.80
CA ILE A 115 2.34 15.14 -11.68
C ILE A 115 1.18 15.38 -12.68
N GLY A 116 0.71 14.35 -13.37
CA GLY A 116 -0.37 14.49 -14.35
C GLY A 116 -0.96 13.17 -14.85
N TRP A 117 -2.02 12.70 -14.20
CA TRP A 117 -2.77 11.49 -14.55
C TRP A 117 -3.89 11.69 -15.56
N SER A 118 -4.13 12.91 -16.06
CA SER A 118 -5.19 13.17 -17.06
C SER A 118 -5.07 12.30 -18.31
N LYS A 119 -3.84 11.93 -18.71
CA LYS A 119 -3.58 10.98 -19.79
C LYS A 119 -4.25 9.61 -19.54
N PHE A 120 -4.25 9.14 -18.29
CA PHE A 120 -4.84 7.84 -17.94
C PHE A 120 -6.35 7.85 -17.87
N LEU A 121 -6.98 8.99 -17.55
CA LEU A 121 -8.44 9.10 -17.58
C LEU A 121 -8.97 8.85 -19.00
N THR A 122 -8.38 9.51 -20.00
CA THR A 122 -8.77 9.30 -21.41
C THR A 122 -8.47 7.88 -21.88
N ALA A 123 -7.35 7.29 -21.47
CA ALA A 123 -7.03 5.90 -21.83
C ALA A 123 -7.96 4.88 -21.16
N ALA A 124 -8.37 5.15 -19.92
CA ALA A 124 -9.28 4.30 -19.17
C ALA A 124 -10.68 4.24 -19.82
N ASP A 125 -11.16 5.34 -20.40
CA ASP A 125 -12.44 5.38 -21.13
C ASP A 125 -12.46 4.43 -22.34
N ALA A 126 -11.31 4.20 -22.97
CA ALA A 126 -11.16 3.27 -24.09
C ALA A 126 -10.97 1.80 -23.64
N SER A 127 -10.77 1.54 -22.35
CA SER A 127 -10.58 0.20 -21.82
C SER A 127 -11.86 -0.64 -21.89
N THR A 128 -11.71 -1.91 -22.29
CA THR A 128 -12.79 -2.89 -22.24
C THR A 128 -12.96 -3.53 -20.86
N ASP A 129 -11.92 -3.47 -20.02
CA ASP A 129 -11.95 -4.05 -18.68
C ASP A 129 -12.70 -3.12 -17.73
N ARG A 130 -13.97 -3.45 -17.46
CA ARG A 130 -14.86 -2.65 -16.62
C ARG A 130 -15.13 -3.33 -15.29
N PRO A 131 -14.99 -2.63 -14.15
CA PRO A 131 -15.40 -3.18 -12.87
C PRO A 131 -16.92 -3.20 -12.77
N ARG A 132 -17.45 -4.15 -12.01
CA ARG A 132 -18.83 -4.06 -11.52
C ARG A 132 -18.86 -3.05 -10.38
N ILE A 133 -19.75 -2.07 -10.50
CA ILE A 133 -19.99 -1.12 -9.43
C ILE A 133 -20.91 -1.75 -8.39
N VAL A 134 -20.44 -1.83 -7.15
CA VAL A 134 -21.21 -2.40 -6.04
C VAL A 134 -21.50 -1.35 -4.98
N SER A 135 -22.70 -1.39 -4.43
CA SER A 135 -23.10 -0.47 -3.37
C SER A 135 -24.17 -1.10 -2.48
N CYS A 136 -24.26 -0.66 -1.23
CA CYS A 136 -25.27 -1.10 -0.29
C CYS A 136 -25.78 0.10 0.51
N TYR A 137 -27.01 -0.02 1.00
CA TYR A 137 -27.64 0.98 1.87
C TYR A 137 -28.52 0.29 2.91
N PRO A 138 -28.84 0.95 4.04
CA PRO A 138 -29.68 0.35 5.07
C PRO A 138 -31.10 0.08 4.54
N ARG A 139 -31.64 -1.11 4.81
CA ARG A 139 -33.00 -1.47 4.38
C ARG A 139 -34.08 -0.62 5.06
N GLY A 140 -33.87 -0.24 6.31
CA GLY A 140 -34.74 0.66 7.05
C GLY A 140 -34.57 2.15 6.70
N GLY A 141 -33.59 2.48 5.84
CA GLY A 141 -33.28 3.85 5.44
C GLY A 141 -34.12 4.36 4.27
N ASP A 142 -33.69 5.50 3.71
CA ASP A 142 -34.33 6.13 2.56
C ASP A 142 -34.15 5.26 1.29
N ALA A 143 -35.26 4.75 0.75
CA ALA A 143 -35.26 3.95 -0.47
C ALA A 143 -34.73 4.70 -1.71
N THR A 144 -34.69 6.03 -1.66
CA THR A 144 -34.16 6.88 -2.73
C THR A 144 -32.67 7.16 -2.61
N ALA A 145 -32.01 6.73 -1.52
CA ALA A 145 -30.60 7.00 -1.24
C ALA A 145 -29.66 6.63 -2.40
N ALA A 146 -29.97 5.55 -3.12
CA ALA A 146 -29.17 5.05 -4.25
C ALA A 146 -29.59 5.60 -5.63
N PHE A 147 -30.64 6.43 -5.72
CA PHE A 147 -31.24 6.81 -7.01
C PHE A 147 -30.26 7.57 -7.90
N ALA A 148 -29.54 8.54 -7.32
CA ALA A 148 -28.60 9.37 -8.08
C ALA A 148 -27.41 8.54 -8.61
N LEU A 149 -26.92 7.58 -7.81
CA LEU A 149 -25.89 6.64 -8.23
C LEU A 149 -26.40 5.76 -9.37
N ARG A 150 -27.57 5.12 -9.24
CA ARG A 150 -28.18 4.27 -10.28
C ARG A 150 -28.33 5.01 -11.60
N HIS A 151 -28.89 6.22 -11.57
CA HIS A 151 -29.07 7.03 -12.77
C HIS A 151 -27.73 7.37 -13.43
N SER A 152 -26.69 7.67 -12.65
CA SER A 152 -25.36 7.95 -13.20
C SER A 152 -24.70 6.70 -13.80
N LEU A 153 -24.94 5.51 -13.24
CA LEU A 153 -24.45 4.23 -13.75
C LEU A 153 -25.12 3.85 -15.07
N GLU A 154 -26.43 4.03 -15.17
CA GLU A 154 -27.19 3.83 -16.41
C GLU A 154 -26.68 4.76 -17.51
N ARG A 155 -26.43 6.04 -17.19
CA ARG A 155 -25.88 7.02 -18.14
C ARG A 155 -24.52 6.60 -18.71
N PHE A 156 -23.69 5.89 -17.95
CA PHE A 156 -22.36 5.45 -18.37
C PHE A 156 -22.30 4.00 -18.86
N ASP A 157 -23.44 3.32 -18.92
CA ASP A 157 -23.54 1.90 -19.28
C ASP A 157 -22.60 1.03 -18.43
N LEU A 158 -22.71 1.18 -17.11
CA LEU A 158 -21.88 0.47 -16.14
C LEU A 158 -22.69 -0.61 -15.42
N ALA A 159 -22.18 -1.85 -15.49
CA ALA A 159 -22.74 -2.96 -14.75
C ALA A 159 -22.69 -2.67 -13.24
N CYS A 160 -23.81 -2.86 -12.55
CA CYS A 160 -23.88 -2.61 -11.11
C CYS A 160 -24.60 -3.71 -10.33
N HIS A 161 -24.37 -3.72 -9.02
CA HIS A 161 -25.17 -4.42 -8.04
C HIS A 161 -25.37 -3.50 -6.84
N ILE A 162 -26.59 -3.05 -6.64
CA ILE A 162 -26.93 -2.15 -5.53
C ILE A 162 -28.13 -2.74 -4.81
N GLU A 163 -27.97 -3.08 -3.53
CA GLU A 163 -29.02 -3.72 -2.72
C GLU A 163 -29.17 -3.12 -1.31
N PRO A 164 -30.40 -3.09 -0.76
CA PRO A 164 -30.61 -2.80 0.64
C PRO A 164 -30.17 -3.98 1.51
N ILE A 165 -29.38 -3.71 2.54
CA ILE A 165 -28.92 -4.72 3.51
C ILE A 165 -29.61 -4.53 4.87
N GLU A 166 -29.77 -5.62 5.61
CA GLU A 166 -30.15 -5.53 7.02
C GLU A 166 -28.98 -4.92 7.80
N THR A 167 -29.29 -4.01 8.71
CA THR A 167 -28.30 -3.25 9.48
C THR A 167 -28.71 -3.22 10.94
N GLU A 168 -27.75 -3.32 11.86
CA GLU A 168 -27.98 -3.34 13.31
C GLU A 168 -28.75 -2.09 13.79
N PHE A 169 -28.39 -0.92 13.28
CA PHE A 169 -29.01 0.35 13.69
C PHE A 169 -30.11 0.84 12.74
N GLY A 170 -30.48 0.05 11.72
CA GLY A 170 -31.58 0.32 10.77
C GLY A 170 -31.39 1.51 9.81
N ASP A 171 -30.67 2.55 10.23
CA ASP A 171 -30.51 3.83 9.54
C ASP A 171 -29.10 4.05 8.95
N ARG A 172 -28.14 3.17 9.25
CA ARG A 172 -26.74 3.29 8.84
C ARG A 172 -26.11 1.93 8.62
N VAL A 173 -25.10 1.88 7.75
CA VAL A 173 -24.27 0.68 7.51
C VAL A 173 -23.00 0.79 8.36
N LEU A 174 -22.73 -0.23 9.16
CA LEU A 174 -21.50 -0.35 9.94
C LEU A 174 -20.35 -0.91 9.09
N CYS A 175 -19.11 -0.69 9.56
CA CYS A 175 -17.89 -1.16 8.89
C CYS A 175 -17.94 -2.66 8.58
N PHE A 176 -18.31 -3.50 9.57
CA PHE A 176 -18.34 -4.95 9.39
C PHE A 176 -19.43 -5.39 8.41
N GLU A 177 -20.60 -4.74 8.42
CA GLU A 177 -21.71 -5.02 7.50
C GLU A 177 -21.31 -4.72 6.05
N LYS A 178 -20.58 -3.62 5.84
CA LYS A 178 -20.03 -3.28 4.53
C LYS A 178 -18.96 -4.26 4.09
N ALA A 179 -18.03 -4.64 4.97
CA ALA A 179 -17.00 -5.63 4.65
C ALA A 179 -17.62 -7.00 4.32
N GLU A 180 -18.66 -7.43 5.03
CA GLU A 180 -19.43 -8.64 4.70
C GLU A 180 -20.15 -8.54 3.36
N PHE A 181 -20.78 -7.39 3.08
CA PHE A 181 -21.37 -7.12 1.77
C PHE A 181 -20.32 -7.26 0.67
N MET A 182 -19.15 -6.65 0.83
CA MET A 182 -18.06 -6.72 -0.15
C MET A 182 -17.57 -8.14 -0.36
N VAL A 183 -17.42 -8.94 0.71
CA VAL A 183 -17.10 -10.38 0.62
C VAL A 183 -18.19 -11.16 -0.13
N ARG A 184 -19.46 -10.88 0.12
CA ARG A 184 -20.58 -11.50 -0.61
C ARG A 184 -20.50 -11.17 -2.10
N MET A 185 -20.22 -9.91 -2.44
CA MET A 185 -20.06 -9.47 -3.83
C MET A 185 -18.83 -10.11 -4.48
N TRP A 186 -17.71 -10.23 -3.75
CA TRP A 186 -16.50 -10.91 -4.22
C TRP A 186 -16.74 -12.37 -4.60
N ASN A 187 -17.53 -13.09 -3.80
CA ASN A 187 -17.84 -14.48 -4.10
C ASN A 187 -18.84 -14.64 -5.26
N LYS A 188 -19.71 -13.64 -5.47
CA LYS A 188 -20.78 -13.67 -6.46
C LYS A 188 -20.30 -13.32 -7.87
N TYR A 189 -19.42 -12.33 -7.99
CA TYR A 189 -18.99 -11.75 -9.25
C TYR A 189 -17.55 -12.15 -9.60
N ARG A 190 -17.27 -12.30 -10.90
CA ARG A 190 -15.96 -12.76 -11.40
C ARG A 190 -15.11 -11.61 -11.94
N GLU A 191 -15.74 -10.50 -12.27
CA GLU A 191 -15.14 -9.25 -12.67
C GLU A 191 -14.62 -8.44 -11.45
N PRO A 192 -13.68 -7.49 -11.64
CA PRO A 192 -13.24 -6.58 -10.59
C PRO A 192 -14.41 -5.81 -9.97
N LEU A 193 -14.26 -5.44 -8.70
CA LEU A 193 -15.29 -4.70 -7.96
C LEU A 193 -14.83 -3.28 -7.69
N LEU A 194 -15.74 -2.33 -7.87
CA LEU A 194 -15.58 -0.97 -7.36
C LEU A 194 -16.74 -0.64 -6.44
N PHE A 195 -16.46 -0.55 -5.15
CA PHE A 195 -17.42 -0.05 -4.18
C PHE A 195 -17.57 1.45 -4.30
N VAL A 196 -18.81 1.93 -4.29
CA VAL A 196 -19.16 3.35 -4.23
C VAL A 196 -20.31 3.53 -3.26
N GLU A 197 -20.23 4.51 -2.35
CA GLU A 197 -21.35 4.82 -1.44
C GLU A 197 -22.66 5.09 -2.18
N ALA A 198 -23.78 4.63 -1.61
CA ALA A 198 -25.08 4.68 -2.26
C ALA A 198 -25.51 6.11 -2.64
N GLY A 199 -25.21 7.08 -1.77
CA GLY A 199 -25.51 8.51 -1.96
C GLY A 199 -24.60 9.25 -2.94
N ALA A 200 -23.72 8.56 -3.66
CA ALA A 200 -22.79 9.18 -4.60
C ALA A 200 -23.42 9.49 -5.97
N VAL A 201 -22.75 10.34 -6.73
CA VAL A 201 -23.05 10.64 -8.14
C VAL A 201 -21.77 10.50 -8.95
N LEU A 202 -21.81 9.70 -10.01
CA LEU A 202 -20.72 9.63 -10.97
C LEU A 202 -20.81 10.82 -11.92
N ARG A 203 -19.71 11.57 -12.07
CA ARG A 203 -19.58 12.65 -13.07
C ARG A 203 -18.90 12.19 -14.34
N GLU A 204 -18.07 11.16 -14.23
CA GLU A 204 -17.37 10.47 -15.31
C GLU A 204 -17.38 8.96 -15.01
N ALA A 205 -17.06 8.12 -16.00
CA ALA A 205 -16.97 6.68 -15.79
C ALA A 205 -15.73 6.36 -14.93
N PRO A 206 -15.86 5.68 -13.76
CA PRO A 206 -14.76 5.46 -12.83
C PRO A 206 -13.90 4.24 -13.23
N LEU A 207 -13.35 4.28 -14.45
CA LEU A 207 -12.66 3.14 -15.08
C LEU A 207 -11.15 3.08 -14.78
N LEU A 208 -10.60 4.15 -14.20
CA LEU A 208 -9.17 4.30 -13.95
C LEU A 208 -8.55 3.13 -13.16
N PRO A 209 -9.08 2.69 -12.00
CA PRO A 209 -8.48 1.58 -11.25
C PRO A 209 -8.34 0.28 -12.05
N SER A 210 -9.34 -0.01 -12.89
CA SER A 210 -9.37 -1.20 -13.76
C SER A 210 -8.33 -1.09 -14.86
N PHE A 211 -8.25 0.07 -15.53
CA PHE A 211 -7.22 0.37 -16.52
C PHE A 211 -5.79 0.26 -15.97
N LEU A 212 -5.58 0.66 -14.71
CA LEU A 212 -4.28 0.58 -14.05
C LEU A 212 -3.87 -0.87 -13.73
N GLY A 213 -4.79 -1.85 -13.80
CA GLY A 213 -4.50 -3.25 -13.56
C GLY A 213 -3.89 -3.53 -12.18
N CYS A 214 -4.25 -2.72 -11.17
CA CYS A 214 -3.74 -2.87 -9.81
C CYS A 214 -4.53 -3.94 -9.02
N ASP A 215 -3.95 -4.43 -7.92
CA ASP A 215 -4.66 -5.30 -6.99
C ASP A 215 -5.76 -4.51 -6.27
N VAL A 216 -5.43 -3.30 -5.82
CA VAL A 216 -6.32 -2.46 -5.00
C VAL A 216 -6.11 -1.00 -5.35
N ALA A 217 -7.20 -0.22 -5.42
CA ALA A 217 -7.11 1.23 -5.46
C ALA A 217 -7.93 1.87 -4.34
N LEU A 218 -7.29 2.80 -3.63
CA LEU A 218 -7.79 3.46 -2.44
C LEU A 218 -7.63 4.97 -2.57
N HIS A 219 -8.38 5.74 -1.80
CA HIS A 219 -8.18 7.18 -1.73
C HIS A 219 -7.69 7.62 -0.35
N LYS A 220 -6.75 8.57 -0.30
CA LYS A 220 -6.31 9.22 0.94
C LYS A 220 -7.08 10.51 1.19
N TRP A 221 -7.92 10.51 2.22
CA TRP A 221 -8.54 11.69 2.79
C TRP A 221 -7.59 12.39 3.78
N ASN A 222 -7.67 13.72 3.91
CA ASN A 222 -6.85 14.51 4.84
C ASN A 222 -5.33 14.25 4.84
N ARG A 223 -4.76 13.75 3.71
CA ARG A 223 -3.35 13.33 3.52
C ARG A 223 -2.94 12.02 4.17
N TRP A 224 -3.72 11.46 5.08
CA TRP A 224 -3.30 10.27 5.85
C TRP A 224 -4.40 9.23 6.07
N GLU A 225 -5.68 9.62 6.04
CA GLU A 225 -6.82 8.71 6.29
C GLU A 225 -7.16 7.94 5.03
N VAL A 226 -7.33 6.62 5.10
CA VAL A 226 -7.88 5.85 3.98
C VAL A 226 -9.39 6.02 3.97
N SER A 227 -9.94 6.43 2.82
CA SER A 227 -11.39 6.54 2.65
C SER A 227 -11.96 5.24 2.10
N ALA A 228 -12.92 4.67 2.84
CA ALA A 228 -13.64 3.47 2.42
C ALA A 228 -14.88 3.77 1.55
N ARG A 229 -15.13 5.05 1.22
CA ARG A 229 -16.25 5.46 0.35
C ARG A 229 -16.04 5.08 -1.12
N THR A 230 -14.81 4.77 -1.49
CA THR A 230 -14.43 4.31 -2.82
C THR A 230 -13.30 3.30 -2.68
N LEU A 231 -13.59 2.04 -2.97
CA LEU A 231 -12.66 0.93 -2.82
C LEU A 231 -12.71 0.08 -4.08
N TYR A 232 -11.60 0.02 -4.81
CA TYR A 232 -11.44 -0.90 -5.93
C TYR A 232 -10.70 -2.16 -5.49
N LEU A 233 -11.21 -3.32 -5.92
CA LEU A 233 -10.58 -4.62 -5.76
C LEU A 233 -10.46 -5.29 -7.12
N GLY A 234 -9.22 -5.41 -7.60
CA GLY A 234 -8.87 -6.26 -8.73
C GLY A 234 -9.09 -7.73 -8.37
N ARG A 235 -9.27 -8.59 -9.37
CA ARG A 235 -9.52 -10.02 -9.17
C ARG A 235 -8.23 -10.81 -8.98
N THR A 236 -7.55 -10.53 -7.87
CA THR A 236 -6.30 -11.21 -7.50
C THR A 236 -6.38 -11.78 -6.08
N ASP A 237 -5.58 -12.81 -5.81
CA ASP A 237 -5.52 -13.41 -4.47
C ASP A 237 -5.06 -12.40 -3.42
N ARG A 238 -4.22 -11.43 -3.80
CA ARG A 238 -3.73 -10.38 -2.89
C ARG A 238 -4.84 -9.39 -2.52
N ALA A 239 -5.69 -9.03 -3.47
CA ALA A 239 -6.88 -8.22 -3.21
C ALA A 239 -7.90 -8.96 -2.33
N GLU A 240 -8.08 -10.27 -2.54
CA GLU A 240 -8.89 -11.10 -1.64
C GLU A 240 -8.32 -11.10 -0.23
N MET A 241 -7.00 -11.30 -0.08
CA MET A 241 -6.35 -11.27 1.24
C MET A 241 -6.62 -9.95 1.97
N LEU A 242 -6.52 -8.81 1.28
CA LEU A 242 -6.88 -7.51 1.86
C LEU A 242 -8.34 -7.49 2.33
N LEU A 243 -9.27 -7.90 1.47
CA LEU A 243 -10.70 -7.90 1.77
C LEU A 243 -11.02 -8.78 2.98
N ARG A 244 -10.39 -9.97 3.08
CA ARG A 244 -10.55 -10.88 4.23
C ARG A 244 -9.96 -10.30 5.50
N SER A 245 -8.78 -9.68 5.44
CA SER A 245 -8.17 -8.99 6.58
C SER A 245 -9.04 -7.84 7.07
N TRP A 246 -9.61 -7.06 6.16
CA TRP A 246 -10.53 -5.97 6.50
C TRP A 246 -11.81 -6.50 7.15
N GLN A 247 -12.42 -7.55 6.59
CA GLN A 247 -13.60 -8.21 7.20
C GLN A 247 -13.31 -8.66 8.65
N GLN A 248 -12.18 -9.34 8.87
CA GLN A 248 -11.81 -9.83 10.19
C GLN A 248 -11.59 -8.70 11.21
N LEU A 249 -10.89 -7.65 10.80
CA LEU A 249 -10.66 -6.47 11.65
C LEU A 249 -11.97 -5.74 11.97
N ALA A 250 -12.82 -5.54 10.95
CA ALA A 250 -14.13 -4.91 11.12
C ALA A 250 -15.02 -5.67 12.11
N ALA A 251 -15.04 -7.00 12.03
CA ALA A 251 -15.80 -7.85 12.95
C ALA A 251 -15.21 -7.86 14.37
N SER A 252 -13.88 -7.80 14.50
CA SER A 252 -13.20 -7.85 15.80
C SER A 252 -13.25 -6.52 16.56
N TYR A 253 -13.36 -5.40 15.83
CA TYR A 253 -13.28 -4.05 16.38
C TYR A 253 -14.42 -3.15 15.88
N PRO A 254 -15.70 -3.51 16.13
CA PRO A 254 -16.86 -2.83 15.54
C PRO A 254 -17.01 -1.36 15.97
N ALA A 255 -16.39 -0.96 17.08
CA ALA A 255 -16.41 0.42 17.58
C ALA A 255 -15.35 1.34 16.93
N ILE A 256 -14.43 0.79 16.14
CA ILE A 256 -13.37 1.56 15.48
C ILE A 256 -13.84 1.96 14.08
N TRP A 257 -13.51 3.20 13.67
CA TRP A 257 -14.00 3.72 12.40
C TRP A 257 -13.37 2.99 11.20
N GLU A 258 -14.15 2.94 10.13
CA GLU A 258 -13.90 2.10 8.97
C GLU A 258 -12.59 2.41 8.24
N GLY A 259 -12.31 3.70 8.03
CA GLY A 259 -11.10 4.14 7.32
C GLY A 259 -9.81 3.66 7.98
N TYR A 260 -9.78 3.62 9.31
CA TYR A 260 -8.63 3.08 10.05
C TYR A 260 -8.53 1.58 9.93
N LEU A 261 -9.64 0.84 10.08
CA LEU A 261 -9.59 -0.62 9.95
C LEU A 261 -9.18 -1.07 8.54
N LEU A 262 -9.60 -0.34 7.51
CA LEU A 262 -9.15 -0.57 6.14
C LEU A 262 -7.66 -0.25 5.95
N ASP A 263 -7.18 0.84 6.55
CA ASP A 263 -5.76 1.22 6.56
C ASP A 263 -4.89 0.17 7.29
N GLN A 264 -5.37 -0.36 8.42
CA GLN A 264 -4.71 -1.45 9.15
C GLN A 264 -4.69 -2.74 8.32
N ALA A 265 -5.82 -3.09 7.69
CA ALA A 265 -5.88 -4.23 6.78
C ALA A 265 -4.85 -4.08 5.64
N TRP A 266 -4.77 -2.90 5.04
CA TRP A 266 -3.78 -2.59 3.99
C TRP A 266 -2.34 -2.75 4.50
N SER A 267 -2.03 -2.21 5.67
CA SER A 267 -0.71 -2.31 6.29
C SER A 267 -0.30 -3.78 6.51
N LEU A 268 -1.22 -4.59 7.07
CA LEU A 268 -0.99 -6.00 7.35
C LEU A 268 -0.86 -6.84 6.09
N THR A 269 -1.69 -6.60 5.07
CA THR A 269 -1.63 -7.38 3.82
C THR A 269 -0.37 -7.03 3.04
N SER A 270 -0.05 -5.74 2.90
CA SER A 270 1.10 -5.28 2.11
C SER A 270 2.45 -5.67 2.73
N SER A 271 2.53 -6.01 4.01
CA SER A 271 3.77 -6.51 4.64
C SER A 271 3.98 -8.01 4.38
N GLN A 272 2.91 -8.75 4.09
CA GLN A 272 2.95 -10.21 3.89
C GLN A 272 3.04 -10.60 2.41
N VAL A 273 2.46 -9.78 1.52
CA VAL A 273 2.44 -10.04 0.09
C VAL A 273 2.75 -8.76 -0.68
N PRO A 274 3.28 -8.86 -1.92
CA PRO A 274 3.56 -7.70 -2.75
C PRO A 274 2.27 -7.12 -3.33
N LEU A 275 1.46 -6.50 -2.47
CA LEU A 275 0.18 -5.89 -2.82
C LEU A 275 0.42 -4.67 -3.70
N ASP A 276 -0.09 -4.70 -4.94
CA ASP A 276 -0.02 -3.58 -5.88
C ASP A 276 -1.16 -2.60 -5.62
N THR A 277 -0.84 -1.53 -4.92
CA THR A 277 -1.78 -0.52 -4.45
C THR A 277 -1.63 0.76 -5.25
N VAL A 278 -2.75 1.26 -5.77
CA VAL A 278 -2.86 2.60 -6.33
C VAL A 278 -3.53 3.55 -5.35
N TRP A 279 -2.93 4.71 -5.13
CA TRP A 279 -3.54 5.80 -4.39
C TRP A 279 -4.21 6.77 -5.36
N LEU A 280 -5.53 6.71 -5.41
CA LEU A 280 -6.36 7.53 -6.27
C LEU A 280 -6.16 9.01 -5.95
N PRO A 281 -6.08 9.87 -6.98
CA PRO A 281 -5.82 11.28 -6.77
C PRO A 281 -6.97 11.95 -6.03
N ARG A 282 -6.69 13.09 -5.40
CA ARG A 282 -7.72 13.92 -4.75
C ARG A 282 -8.86 14.35 -5.66
N SER A 283 -8.60 14.41 -6.96
CA SER A 283 -9.62 14.72 -7.96
C SER A 283 -10.44 13.49 -8.36
N TYR A 284 -10.16 12.30 -7.84
CA TYR A 284 -10.94 11.11 -8.19
C TYR A 284 -12.25 11.04 -7.41
N HIS A 285 -12.21 11.39 -6.13
CA HIS A 285 -13.44 11.59 -5.36
C HIS A 285 -13.41 12.86 -4.52
N ALA A 286 -14.59 13.41 -4.24
CA ALA A 286 -14.75 14.57 -3.36
C ALA A 286 -16.13 14.57 -2.72
N LEU A 287 -16.31 15.36 -1.66
CA LEU A 287 -17.62 15.60 -1.06
C LEU A 287 -18.30 16.80 -1.70
N LYS A 288 -19.63 16.78 -1.67
CA LYS A 288 -20.43 17.95 -2.05
C LYS A 288 -20.08 19.13 -1.15
N GLY A 289 -19.56 20.20 -1.76
CA GLY A 289 -19.13 21.41 -1.06
C GLY A 289 -17.60 21.58 -0.96
N ASP A 290 -16.82 20.54 -1.26
CA ASP A 290 -15.36 20.64 -1.28
C ASP A 290 -14.85 21.42 -2.50
N LEU A 291 -13.66 22.02 -2.35
CA LEU A 291 -12.95 22.70 -3.44
C LEU A 291 -12.71 21.78 -4.65
N GLY A 292 -12.52 20.48 -4.42
CA GLY A 292 -12.31 19.47 -5.46
C GLY A 292 -13.59 18.96 -6.15
N ALA A 293 -14.77 19.29 -5.62
CA ALA A 293 -16.05 18.73 -6.06
C ALA A 293 -16.32 18.95 -7.54
N MET A 294 -15.87 20.07 -8.11
CA MET A 294 -16.12 20.42 -9.51
C MET A 294 -15.42 19.48 -10.50
N ARG A 295 -14.30 18.87 -10.12
CA ARG A 295 -13.47 18.02 -10.98
C ARG A 295 -13.46 16.55 -10.56
N ALA A 296 -14.31 16.18 -9.61
CA ALA A 296 -14.34 14.83 -9.06
C ALA A 296 -14.99 13.83 -10.03
N THR A 297 -14.34 12.70 -10.32
CA THR A 297 -14.97 11.57 -11.04
C THR A 297 -16.18 11.05 -10.26
N ILE A 298 -16.05 10.92 -8.94
CA ILE A 298 -17.09 10.47 -8.01
C ILE A 298 -17.39 11.57 -6.98
N LEU A 299 -18.63 12.06 -6.95
CA LEU A 299 -19.07 13.05 -5.97
C LEU A 299 -19.93 12.38 -4.90
N HIS A 300 -19.50 12.45 -3.63
CA HIS A 300 -20.23 11.89 -2.50
C HIS A 300 -21.18 12.93 -1.89
N GLY A 301 -22.43 12.51 -1.63
CA GLY A 301 -23.52 13.39 -1.20
C GLY A 301 -23.55 13.74 0.28
N GLU A 302 -23.00 12.90 1.15
CA GLU A 302 -23.03 13.07 2.61
C GLU A 302 -21.84 13.88 3.13
N GLN A 303 -22.07 14.75 4.11
CA GLN A 303 -21.00 15.40 4.85
C GLN A 303 -20.32 14.39 5.76
N THR A 304 -18.99 14.43 5.85
CA THR A 304 -18.23 13.62 6.80
C THR A 304 -18.72 13.88 8.21
N THR A 305 -19.23 12.83 8.87
CA THR A 305 -19.68 12.91 10.25
C THR A 305 -18.51 12.56 11.18
N THR A 306 -18.62 12.87 12.47
CA THR A 306 -17.65 12.39 13.49
C THR A 306 -17.55 10.87 13.55
N LEU A 307 -18.49 10.11 12.96
CA LEU A 307 -18.39 8.66 12.81
C LEU A 307 -17.35 8.25 11.75
N ASP A 308 -17.08 9.09 10.75
CA ASP A 308 -16.01 8.89 9.77
C ASP A 308 -14.62 9.27 10.33
N LEU A 309 -14.58 10.11 11.38
CA LEU A 309 -13.37 10.68 11.98
C LEU A 309 -13.01 10.07 13.35
N GLY A 310 -13.84 9.15 13.85
CA GLY A 310 -13.77 8.65 15.22
C GLY A 310 -14.29 9.68 16.25
N PRO A 311 -14.86 9.23 17.37
CA PRO A 311 -15.46 10.12 18.38
C PRO A 311 -14.45 10.95 19.19
N ASP A 312 -13.14 10.70 19.05
CA ASP A 312 -12.09 11.30 19.88
C ASP A 312 -11.08 12.12 19.04
N PRO A 313 -11.08 13.47 19.18
CA PRO A 313 -10.11 14.36 18.52
C PRO A 313 -8.64 14.07 18.89
N GLY A 314 -8.38 13.45 20.04
CA GLY A 314 -7.05 13.01 20.48
C GLY A 314 -6.61 11.68 19.85
N PHE A 315 -7.54 10.85 19.41
CA PHE A 315 -7.25 9.55 18.80
C PHE A 315 -6.51 9.71 17.48
N ALA A 316 -6.83 10.73 16.67
CA ALA A 316 -6.04 11.04 15.47
C ALA A 316 -4.58 11.43 15.77
N GLY A 317 -4.25 11.81 17.01
CA GLY A 317 -2.89 12.04 17.49
C GLY A 317 -2.21 10.76 18.01
N ILE A 318 -2.98 9.88 18.65
CA ILE A 318 -2.54 8.61 19.26
C ILE A 318 -2.40 7.48 18.21
N ALA A 319 -3.31 7.44 17.24
CA ALA A 319 -3.41 6.45 16.17
C ALA A 319 -2.94 6.97 14.81
N ARG A 320 -2.11 8.03 14.83
CA ARG A 320 -1.30 8.40 13.66
C ARG A 320 -0.62 7.12 13.16
N ALA A 321 -0.96 6.72 11.93
CA ALA A 321 -0.70 5.40 11.36
C ALA A 321 0.76 5.15 10.93
N ALA A 322 1.22 3.89 10.97
CA ALA A 322 2.59 3.47 10.62
C ALA A 322 3.23 4.16 9.40
N ARG A 323 4.50 4.59 9.49
CA ARG A 323 5.27 5.38 8.48
C ARG A 323 5.59 4.70 7.15
N ARG A 324 4.79 3.75 6.68
CA ARG A 324 4.99 3.11 5.38
C ARG A 324 4.49 4.00 4.24
N ALA A 325 5.19 4.08 3.11
CA ALA A 325 4.75 4.83 1.93
C ALA A 325 4.29 6.29 2.19
N GLY A 326 5.01 7.04 3.04
CA GLY A 326 4.73 8.46 3.34
C GLY A 326 3.70 8.75 4.44
N ARG A 327 3.43 7.79 5.34
CA ARG A 327 2.54 7.90 6.52
C ARG A 327 3.25 8.44 7.79
N THR A 328 2.52 8.77 8.87
CA THR A 328 3.05 9.27 10.16
C THR A 328 2.55 8.42 11.34
N GLY A 329 3.39 7.75 12.15
CA GLY A 329 2.94 6.84 13.25
C GLY A 329 3.98 5.81 13.74
N PRO A 330 3.68 4.92 14.71
CA PRO A 330 4.57 3.81 15.12
C PRO A 330 4.66 2.75 14.01
N ARG A 331 5.84 2.18 13.77
CA ARG A 331 6.10 1.32 12.59
C ARG A 331 5.52 -0.09 12.78
N ASP A 332 4.56 -0.45 11.93
CA ASP A 332 4.23 -1.86 11.63
C ASP A 332 5.44 -2.57 11.01
N ALA A 333 5.43 -3.91 11.04
CA ALA A 333 6.39 -4.72 10.30
C ALA A 333 6.41 -4.28 8.83
N PHE A 334 7.58 -3.89 8.34
CA PHE A 334 7.79 -3.54 6.94
C PHE A 334 7.56 -4.75 6.04
N MET A 335 8.05 -5.91 6.48
CA MET A 335 7.92 -7.15 5.76
C MET A 335 7.77 -8.32 6.74
N VAL A 336 6.93 -9.27 6.36
CA VAL A 336 6.73 -10.54 7.04
C VAL A 336 7.07 -11.65 6.06
N MET A 337 7.94 -12.57 6.49
CA MET A 337 8.23 -13.80 5.75
C MET A 337 7.85 -15.00 6.59
N THR A 338 7.34 -16.05 5.94
CA THR A 338 7.04 -17.33 6.59
C THR A 338 7.96 -18.41 6.03
N SER A 339 8.30 -19.38 6.87
CA SER A 339 9.09 -20.56 6.50
C SER A 339 8.28 -21.84 6.71
N LYS A 340 8.84 -22.97 6.25
CA LYS A 340 8.27 -24.30 6.50
C LYS A 340 8.77 -24.93 7.80
N ALA A 341 9.45 -24.18 8.67
CA ALA A 341 9.98 -24.71 9.92
C ALA A 341 8.84 -25.26 10.80
N GLU A 342 9.07 -26.42 11.42
CA GLU A 342 8.08 -27.10 12.27
C GLU A 342 7.82 -26.35 13.59
N THR A 343 8.79 -25.57 14.05
CA THR A 343 8.67 -24.75 15.25
C THR A 343 7.97 -23.41 14.95
N GLY A 344 6.83 -23.19 15.59
CA GLY A 344 6.00 -21.99 15.43
C GLY A 344 6.54 -20.70 16.07
N THR A 345 7.80 -20.67 16.53
CA THR A 345 8.40 -19.47 17.15
C THR A 345 8.80 -18.46 16.08
N GLY A 346 8.34 -17.22 16.24
CA GLY A 346 8.70 -16.11 15.35
C GLY A 346 9.96 -15.38 15.80
N ILE A 347 10.58 -14.67 14.85
CA ILE A 347 11.68 -13.74 15.10
C ILE A 347 11.35 -12.36 14.52
N ALA A 348 11.56 -11.33 15.33
CA ALA A 348 11.46 -9.92 14.98
C ALA A 348 12.86 -9.36 14.81
N VAL A 349 13.19 -8.89 13.61
CA VAL A 349 14.41 -8.14 13.31
C VAL A 349 14.06 -6.66 13.26
N ILE A 350 14.69 -5.87 14.11
CA ILE A 350 14.51 -4.43 14.22
C ILE A 350 15.77 -3.75 13.68
N LEU A 351 15.64 -3.12 12.50
CA LEU A 351 16.70 -2.30 11.93
C LEU A 351 16.57 -0.87 12.48
N ARG A 352 17.48 -0.47 13.35
CA ARG A 352 17.48 0.86 13.98
C ARG A 352 18.19 1.92 13.13
N ASP A 353 18.05 3.17 13.52
CA ASP A 353 18.80 4.33 12.97
C ASP A 353 18.65 4.52 11.44
N VAL A 354 17.52 4.10 10.87
CA VAL A 354 17.30 4.13 9.40
C VAL A 354 17.35 5.55 8.84
N ALA A 355 16.85 6.57 9.57
CA ALA A 355 16.87 7.95 9.08
C ALA A 355 18.27 8.60 9.12
N ALA A 356 19.15 8.11 9.99
CA ALA A 356 20.52 8.61 10.12
C ALA A 356 21.52 7.86 9.21
N SER A 357 21.06 6.81 8.55
CA SER A 357 21.91 5.90 7.77
C SER A 357 21.79 6.16 6.26
N ASP A 358 22.84 5.80 5.54
CA ASP A 358 22.88 5.81 4.07
C ASP A 358 21.82 4.88 3.47
N ALA A 359 21.17 5.32 2.37
CA ALA A 359 20.08 4.56 1.76
C ALA A 359 20.56 3.23 1.16
N GLY A 360 21.74 3.22 0.55
CA GLY A 360 22.38 2.00 0.08
C GLY A 360 22.71 1.02 1.20
N ALA A 361 23.21 1.51 2.35
CA ALA A 361 23.49 0.67 3.51
C ALA A 361 22.22 0.05 4.12
N VAL A 362 21.13 0.82 4.23
CA VAL A 362 19.82 0.31 4.66
C VAL A 362 19.34 -0.76 3.70
N ALA A 363 19.35 -0.47 2.40
CA ALA A 363 18.89 -1.40 1.38
C ALA A 363 19.68 -2.72 1.41
N ALA A 364 21.01 -2.65 1.40
CA ALA A 364 21.88 -3.84 1.47
C ALA A 364 21.63 -4.68 2.73
N THR A 365 21.31 -4.05 3.87
CA THR A 365 21.02 -4.76 5.11
C THR A 365 19.67 -5.49 5.04
N VAL A 366 18.65 -4.84 4.47
CA VAL A 366 17.34 -5.47 4.20
C VAL A 366 17.52 -6.67 3.28
N GLU A 367 18.26 -6.54 2.17
CA GLU A 367 18.57 -7.66 1.28
C GLU A 367 19.28 -8.80 2.02
N ALA A 368 20.30 -8.50 2.82
CA ALA A 368 21.08 -9.50 3.53
C ALA A 368 20.24 -10.27 4.56
N VAL A 369 19.39 -9.59 5.33
CA VAL A 369 18.49 -10.21 6.32
C VAL A 369 17.48 -11.11 5.64
N THR A 370 16.82 -10.63 4.58
CA THR A 370 15.81 -11.41 3.85
C THR A 370 16.41 -12.64 3.17
N CYS A 371 17.60 -12.50 2.56
CA CYS A 371 18.31 -13.60 1.93
C CYS A 371 18.81 -14.62 2.95
N ALA A 372 19.34 -14.18 4.09
CA ALA A 372 19.76 -15.07 5.17
C ALA A 372 18.58 -15.90 5.70
N TYR A 373 17.41 -15.27 5.90
CA TYR A 373 16.23 -15.97 6.39
C TYR A 373 15.69 -16.99 5.38
N ALA A 374 15.72 -16.65 4.08
CA ALA A 374 15.33 -17.56 3.02
C ALA A 374 16.31 -18.74 2.85
N ALA A 375 17.61 -18.50 3.09
CA ALA A 375 18.64 -19.53 2.99
C ALA A 375 18.62 -20.49 4.18
N ASP A 376 18.56 -19.94 5.40
CA ASP A 376 18.48 -20.71 6.64
C ASP A 376 17.72 -19.91 7.70
N CYS A 377 16.45 -20.27 7.90
CA CYS A 377 15.57 -19.62 8.87
C CYS A 377 15.90 -19.96 10.32
N GLY A 378 16.88 -20.83 10.62
CA GLY A 378 17.27 -21.17 11.99
C GLY A 378 16.17 -21.82 12.83
N GLY A 379 15.16 -22.40 12.20
CA GLY A 379 13.97 -22.97 12.85
C GLY A 379 12.87 -21.94 13.16
N TYR A 380 13.04 -20.66 12.85
CA TYR A 380 11.97 -19.68 13.02
C TYR A 380 10.92 -19.81 11.91
N GLY A 381 9.68 -20.13 12.27
CA GLY A 381 8.56 -20.26 11.33
C GLY A 381 8.12 -18.93 10.68
N ARG A 382 8.49 -17.80 11.30
CA ARG A 382 8.12 -16.45 10.85
C ARG A 382 9.21 -15.44 11.15
N LEU A 383 9.51 -14.57 10.18
CA LEU A 383 10.32 -13.37 10.32
C LEU A 383 9.41 -12.14 10.20
N GLU A 384 9.56 -11.19 11.11
CA GLU A 384 9.05 -9.83 10.97
C GLU A 384 10.22 -8.85 10.94
N LEU A 385 10.34 -8.07 9.88
CA LEU A 385 11.35 -7.03 9.74
C LEU A 385 10.71 -5.66 9.94
N SER A 386 11.21 -4.92 10.91
CA SER A 386 10.78 -3.54 11.21
C SER A 386 11.91 -2.56 10.93
N LEU A 387 11.59 -1.48 10.22
CA LEU A 387 12.54 -0.42 9.86
C LEU A 387 12.28 0.80 10.72
N CYS A 388 13.10 1.00 11.75
CA CYS A 388 12.92 2.05 12.74
C CYS A 388 13.77 3.26 12.36
N ALA A 389 13.10 4.35 12.00
CA ALA A 389 13.76 5.59 11.61
C ALA A 389 14.32 6.34 12.83
N TRP A 390 13.63 6.23 13.97
CA TRP A 390 13.93 6.94 15.21
C TRP A 390 13.91 5.99 16.41
N GLN A 391 14.45 6.42 17.54
CA GLN A 391 14.57 5.58 18.73
C GLN A 391 13.21 5.19 19.34
N ASP A 392 12.23 6.08 19.29
CA ASP A 392 10.87 5.78 19.76
C ASP A 392 10.23 4.64 18.94
N ASP A 393 10.55 4.55 17.64
CA ASP A 393 10.09 3.47 16.77
C ASP A 393 10.68 2.12 17.21
N VAL A 394 11.92 2.10 17.73
CA VAL A 394 12.59 0.88 18.23
C VAL A 394 11.87 0.36 19.48
N GLY A 395 11.51 1.26 20.40
CA GLY A 395 10.77 0.90 21.62
C GLY A 395 9.43 0.25 21.30
N ALA A 396 8.64 0.88 20.43
CA ALA A 396 7.35 0.35 19.99
C ALA A 396 7.48 -1.01 19.27
N ALA A 397 8.46 -1.16 18.38
CA ALA A 397 8.69 -2.43 17.69
C ALA A 397 9.10 -3.56 18.66
N ARG A 398 9.91 -3.23 19.67
CA ARG A 398 10.33 -4.19 20.71
C ARG A 398 9.15 -4.64 21.56
N GLU A 399 8.29 -3.72 21.98
CA GLU A 399 7.09 -4.02 22.75
C GLU A 399 6.11 -4.90 21.96
N ALA A 400 5.87 -4.57 20.69
CA ALA A 400 5.03 -5.37 19.81
C ALA A 400 5.58 -6.80 19.63
N ALA A 401 6.88 -6.93 19.38
CA ALA A 401 7.54 -8.23 19.25
C ALA A 401 7.48 -9.05 20.56
N ALA A 402 7.63 -8.40 21.72
CA ALA A 402 7.52 -9.05 23.02
C ALA A 402 6.09 -9.56 23.29
N LEU A 403 5.06 -8.76 22.94
CA LEU A 403 3.65 -9.17 23.03
C LEU A 403 3.35 -10.37 22.12
N ALA A 404 3.93 -10.40 20.93
CA ALA A 404 3.85 -11.54 20.01
C ALA A 404 4.71 -12.75 20.43
N ARG A 405 5.48 -12.63 21.52
CA ARG A 405 6.43 -13.63 22.04
C ARG A 405 7.48 -14.04 21.00
N TYR A 406 7.92 -13.09 20.19
CA TYR A 406 8.98 -13.31 19.21
C TYR A 406 10.35 -13.13 19.83
N ARG A 407 11.34 -13.82 19.26
CA ARG A 407 12.74 -13.51 19.51
C ARG A 407 13.08 -12.17 18.88
N ILE A 408 13.86 -11.35 19.57
CA ILE A 408 14.13 -9.98 19.14
C ILE A 408 15.60 -9.86 18.77
N LEU A 409 15.86 -9.41 17.55
CA LEU A 409 17.18 -9.08 17.04
C LEU A 409 17.22 -7.61 16.66
N GLU A 410 18.09 -6.84 17.31
CA GLU A 410 18.34 -5.45 16.95
C GLU A 410 19.64 -5.34 16.17
N ILE A 411 19.57 -4.78 14.97
CA ILE A 411 20.70 -4.64 14.05
C ILE A 411 20.80 -3.21 13.54
N ALA A 412 22.01 -2.81 13.13
CA ALA A 412 22.26 -1.52 12.50
C ALA A 412 22.52 -1.67 10.99
N PRO A 413 22.17 -0.67 10.16
CA PRO A 413 22.55 -0.65 8.76
C PRO A 413 24.05 -0.84 8.55
N GLY A 414 24.43 -1.68 7.59
CA GLY A 414 25.83 -2.03 7.29
C GLY A 414 26.43 -3.12 8.20
N GLN A 415 25.69 -3.63 9.19
CA GLN A 415 26.12 -4.79 9.95
C GLN A 415 26.23 -6.01 9.05
N ARG A 416 27.33 -6.77 9.18
CA ARG A 416 27.52 -8.00 8.41
C ARG A 416 26.52 -9.06 8.85
N ILE A 417 25.67 -9.49 7.93
CA ILE A 417 24.72 -10.59 8.10
C ILE A 417 25.22 -11.77 7.26
N ALA A 418 25.50 -12.90 7.90
CA ALA A 418 25.89 -14.13 7.22
C ALA A 418 24.66 -14.94 6.80
N ASN A 419 24.82 -15.91 5.88
CA ASN A 419 23.69 -16.71 5.41
C ASN A 419 23.09 -17.61 6.51
N ASP A 420 23.90 -18.02 7.49
CA ASP A 420 23.52 -18.83 8.64
C ASP A 420 23.14 -18.00 9.88
N PHE A 421 22.90 -16.69 9.69
CA PHE A 421 22.70 -15.73 10.79
C PHE A 421 21.63 -16.16 11.80
N PHE A 422 20.50 -16.69 11.31
CA PHE A 422 19.39 -17.12 12.18
C PHE A 422 19.70 -18.44 12.89
N ALA A 423 20.33 -19.41 12.22
CA ALA A 423 20.74 -20.67 12.83
C ALA A 423 21.79 -20.45 13.92
N SER A 424 22.79 -19.61 13.63
CA SER A 424 23.80 -19.19 14.61
C SER A 424 23.17 -18.51 15.83
N HIS A 425 22.16 -17.67 15.64
CA HIS A 425 21.42 -17.04 16.74
C HIS A 425 20.67 -18.07 17.60
N ALA A 426 19.92 -18.99 16.97
CA ALA A 426 19.18 -20.03 17.67
C ALA A 426 20.09 -20.95 18.49
N ALA A 427 21.25 -21.33 17.94
CA ALA A 427 22.24 -22.17 18.64
C ALA A 427 22.82 -21.47 19.87
N ASN A 428 23.19 -20.19 19.76
CA ASN A 428 23.71 -19.41 20.88
C ASN A 428 22.68 -19.29 22.03
N GLU A 429 21.39 -19.14 21.70
CA GLU A 429 20.33 -19.13 22.71
C GLU A 429 20.14 -20.49 23.39
N ALA A 430 20.19 -21.59 22.64
CA ALA A 430 20.09 -22.93 23.22
C ALA A 430 21.21 -23.16 24.25
N VAL A 431 22.43 -22.70 23.94
CA VAL A 431 23.59 -22.77 24.84
C VAL A 431 23.38 -21.89 26.09
N MET A 432 22.89 -20.66 25.94
CA MET A 432 22.62 -19.76 27.08
C MET A 432 21.51 -20.30 27.98
N THR A 433 20.44 -20.83 27.40
CA THR A 433 19.33 -21.44 28.14
C THR A 433 19.78 -22.68 28.89
N ALA A 434 20.60 -23.54 28.25
CA ALA A 434 21.17 -24.72 28.89
C ALA A 434 22.07 -24.35 30.09
N ARG A 435 22.89 -23.30 29.98
CA ARG A 435 23.71 -22.78 31.09
C ARG A 435 22.91 -22.22 32.25
N HIS A 436 21.72 -21.67 31.98
CA HIS A 436 20.83 -21.17 33.04
C HIS A 436 20.05 -22.28 33.75
N LEU A 437 19.73 -23.37 33.05
CA LEU A 437 19.02 -24.52 33.61
C LEU A 437 19.96 -25.56 34.26
N PHE A 438 21.21 -25.62 33.81
CA PHE A 438 22.27 -26.50 34.31
C PHE A 438 23.54 -25.69 34.56
N PRO A 439 23.62 -24.94 35.68
CA PRO A 439 24.76 -24.08 36.01
C PRO A 439 26.07 -24.84 36.28
#